data_AF-A0A2E3QNR3-F1
#
_entry.id   AF-A0A2E3QNR3-F1
#
_cell.length_a   1.000
_cell.length_b   1.000
_cell.length_c   1.000
_cell.angle_alpha   90.00
_cell.angle_beta   90.00
_cell.angle_gamma   90.00
#
_symmetry.space_group_name_H-M   'P 1'
#
loop_
_entity.id
_entity.type
_entity.pdbx_description
1 polymer ?
#
loop_
_entity_poly.entity_id
_entity_poly.type
_entity_poly.pdbx_seq_one_letter_code
_entity_poly.pdbx_strand_id
1 'polypeptide(L)'
;MFFIAKVLFSGILIAFASWLSIKKPILSGFLIALPLVSIISIGFSYMENKDFDKTILFAKSIFVGVPLSLTFFVPFLFAKNLGLNFISTFTIGIFFLIIAYFIHEFLLKNF
;
A
#
# COMPACT_ATOMS: atom_id res chain seq x y z
N MET A 1 5.73 11.96 -21.98
CA MET A 1 5.87 10.51 -22.31
C MET A 1 6.13 9.63 -21.09
N PHE A 2 7.03 10.00 -20.16
CA PHE A 2 7.33 9.17 -18.97
C PHE A 2 6.09 8.87 -18.09
N PHE A 3 5.20 9.85 -17.86
CA PHE A 3 4.01 9.67 -17.01
C PHE A 3 3.05 8.56 -17.50
N ILE A 4 2.72 8.53 -18.80
CA ILE A 4 1.82 7.52 -19.37
C ILE A 4 2.42 6.11 -19.22
N ALA A 5 3.73 5.98 -19.43
CA ALA A 5 4.42 4.70 -19.24
C ALA A 5 4.36 4.24 -17.76
N LYS A 6 4.51 5.15 -16.79
CA LYS A 6 4.35 4.84 -15.36
C LYS A 6 2.94 4.33 -15.05
N VAL A 7 1.91 5.02 -15.55
CA VAL A 7 0.51 4.65 -15.35
C VAL A 7 0.21 3.27 -15.94
N LEU A 8 0.63 3.02 -17.19
CA LEU A 8 0.43 1.72 -17.84
C LEU A 8 1.15 0.60 -17.09
N PHE A 9 2.41 0.82 -16.68
CA PHE A 9 3.17 -0.19 -15.95
C PHE A 9 2.54 -0.50 -14.58
N SER A 10 2.15 0.52 -13.81
CA SER A 10 1.44 0.33 -12.54
C SER A 10 0.09 -0.38 -12.74
N GLY A 11 -0.65 -0.01 -13.79
CA GLY A 11 -1.92 -0.65 -14.14
C GLY A 11 -1.76 -2.13 -14.48
N ILE A 12 -0.71 -2.50 -15.22
CA ILE A 12 -0.39 -3.90 -15.55
C ILE A 12 -0.12 -4.70 -14.28
N LEU A 13 0.64 -4.16 -13.32
CA LEU A 13 0.93 -4.85 -12.05
C LEU A 13 -0.35 -5.11 -11.25
N ILE A 14 -1.24 -4.12 -11.14
CA ILE A 14 -2.52 -4.26 -10.45
C ILE A 14 -3.42 -5.28 -11.16
N ALA A 15 -3.54 -5.17 -12.48
CA ALA A 15 -4.35 -6.09 -13.28
C ALA A 15 -3.84 -7.53 -13.18
N PHE A 16 -2.52 -7.72 -13.23
CA PHE A 16 -1.88 -9.03 -13.09
C PHE A 16 -2.14 -9.62 -11.69
N ALA A 17 -1.93 -8.85 -10.63
CA ALA A 17 -2.19 -9.31 -9.26
C ALA A 17 -3.67 -9.65 -9.05
N SER A 18 -4.58 -8.83 -9.56
CA SER A 18 -6.03 -9.05 -9.49
C SER A 18 -6.44 -10.32 -10.24
N TRP A 19 -5.94 -10.54 -11.46
CA TRP A 19 -6.19 -11.77 -12.21
C TRP A 19 -5.62 -13.01 -11.50
N LEU A 20 -4.41 -12.89 -10.95
CA LEU A 20 -3.77 -13.97 -10.21
C LEU A 20 -4.56 -14.33 -8.94
N SER A 21 -5.28 -13.37 -8.33
CA SER A 21 -6.08 -13.63 -7.13
C SER A 21 -7.19 -14.65 -7.38
N ILE A 22 -7.74 -14.71 -8.59
CA ILE A 22 -8.78 -15.67 -9.00
C ILE A 22 -8.19 -17.09 -9.06
N LYS A 23 -6.95 -17.23 -9.56
CA LYS A 23 -6.31 -18.54 -9.78
C LYS A 23 -5.52 -19.04 -8.58
N LYS A 24 -4.79 -18.14 -7.90
CA LYS A 24 -3.86 -18.42 -6.80
C LYS A 24 -3.94 -17.30 -5.75
N PRO A 25 -5.00 -17.26 -4.91
CA PRO A 25 -5.22 -16.20 -3.94
C PRO A 25 -4.02 -15.95 -3.00
N ILE A 26 -3.41 -17.00 -2.48
CA ILE A 26 -2.27 -16.90 -1.55
C ILE A 26 -1.05 -16.24 -2.23
N LEU A 27 -0.74 -16.65 -3.45
CA LEU A 27 0.38 -16.08 -4.22
C LEU A 27 0.11 -14.63 -4.61
N SER A 28 -1.13 -14.31 -5.02
CA SER A 28 -1.54 -12.93 -5.31
C SER A 28 -1.45 -12.04 -4.06
N GLY A 29 -1.91 -12.53 -2.91
CA GLY A 29 -1.78 -11.82 -1.64
C GLY A 29 -0.31 -11.53 -1.29
N PHE A 30 0.58 -12.52 -1.45
CA PHE A 30 2.02 -12.31 -1.27
C PHE A 30 2.59 -11.26 -2.23
N LEU A 31 2.24 -11.33 -3.52
CA LEU A 31 2.70 -10.34 -4.51
C LEU A 31 2.20 -8.92 -4.22
N ILE A 32 0.95 -8.77 -3.75
CA ILE A 32 0.39 -7.47 -3.37
C ILE A 32 1.06 -6.95 -2.09
N ALA A 33 1.42 -7.84 -1.15
CA ALA A 33 2.11 -7.47 0.07
C ALA A 33 3.58 -7.04 -0.15
N LEU A 34 4.19 -7.43 -1.28
CA LEU A 34 5.50 -6.90 -1.64
C LEU A 34 5.41 -5.38 -1.84
N PRO A 35 6.45 -4.61 -1.47
CA PRO A 35 6.47 -3.16 -1.60
C PRO A 35 6.73 -2.72 -3.06
N LEU A 36 6.05 -3.33 -4.04
CA LEU A 36 6.25 -3.09 -5.48
C LEU A 36 6.02 -1.62 -5.83
N VAL A 37 4.93 -1.04 -5.33
CA VAL A 37 4.61 0.38 -5.55
C VAL A 37 5.71 1.27 -4.95
N SER A 38 6.20 0.93 -3.75
CA SER A 38 7.28 1.67 -3.09
C SER A 38 8.59 1.59 -3.86
N ILE A 39 9.00 0.39 -4.32
CA ILE A 39 10.22 0.19 -5.12
C ILE A 39 10.17 1.06 -6.37
N ILE A 40 9.05 1.02 -7.09
CA ILE A 40 8.87 1.78 -8.34
C ILE A 40 8.85 3.28 -8.05
N SER A 41 8.13 3.71 -7.01
CA SER A 41 8.00 5.14 -6.66
C SER A 41 9.33 5.73 -6.18
N ILE A 42 10.10 5.00 -5.38
CA ILE A 42 11.44 5.41 -4.93
C ILE A 42 12.38 5.52 -6.14
N GLY A 43 12.40 4.50 -7.01
CA GLY A 43 13.23 4.51 -8.23
C GLY A 43 12.91 5.70 -9.13
N PHE A 44 11.63 5.96 -9.38
CA PHE A 44 11.21 7.11 -10.17
C PHE A 44 11.51 8.46 -9.50
N SER A 45 11.28 8.58 -8.20
CA SER A 45 11.57 9.80 -7.44
C SER A 45 13.05 10.18 -7.52
N TYR A 46 13.94 9.20 -7.38
CA TYR A 46 15.37 9.41 -7.52
C TYR A 46 15.77 9.76 -8.95
N MET A 47 15.22 9.07 -9.96
CA MET A 47 15.53 9.36 -11.37
C MET A 47 15.14 10.78 -11.78
N GLU A 48 14.02 11.30 -11.25
CA GLU A 48 13.51 12.64 -11.59
C GLU A 48 14.25 13.75 -10.86
N ASN A 49 14.46 13.58 -9.55
CA ASN A 49 15.00 14.66 -8.71
C ASN A 49 16.51 14.57 -8.49
N LYS A 50 17.11 13.39 -8.71
CA LYS A 50 18.51 13.04 -8.39
C LYS A 50 18.94 13.45 -6.98
N ASP A 51 17.98 13.51 -6.06
CA ASP A 51 18.14 14.00 -4.69
C ASP A 51 18.04 12.80 -3.74
N PHE A 52 19.20 12.40 -3.21
CA PHE A 52 19.29 11.22 -2.36
C PHE A 52 18.66 11.45 -0.99
N ASP A 53 18.78 12.65 -0.42
CA ASP A 53 18.21 12.98 0.88
C ASP A 53 16.68 12.95 0.85
N LYS A 54 16.06 13.51 -0.21
CA LYS A 54 14.61 13.37 -0.42
C LYS A 54 14.18 11.93 -0.62
N THR A 55 15.01 11.13 -1.30
CA THR A 55 14.73 9.71 -1.51
C THR A 55 14.78 8.93 -0.19
N ILE A 56 15.75 9.22 0.68
CA ILE A 56 15.84 8.65 2.03
C ILE A 56 14.63 9.05 2.87
N LEU A 57 14.27 10.33 2.88
CA LEU A 57 13.11 10.82 3.63
C LEU A 57 11.83 10.12 3.17
N PHE A 58 11.65 9.99 1.86
CA PHE A 58 10.51 9.28 1.28
C PHE A 58 10.49 7.80 1.69
N ALA A 59 11.62 7.11 1.65
CA ALA A 59 11.74 5.72 2.08
C ALA A 59 11.44 5.55 3.59
N LYS A 60 11.90 6.48 4.44
CA LYS A 60 11.58 6.50 5.88
C LYS A 60 10.09 6.69 6.13
N SER A 61 9.44 7.61 5.41
CA SER A 61 8.00 7.81 5.50
C SER A 61 7.23 6.55 5.09
N ILE A 62 7.62 5.89 3.99
CA ILE A 62 7.04 4.62 3.58
C ILE A 62 7.21 3.55 4.67
N PHE A 63 8.39 3.46 5.28
CA PHE A 63 8.67 2.47 6.33
C PHE A 63 7.72 2.63 7.54
N VAL A 64 7.45 3.86 7.97
CA VAL A 64 6.48 4.13 9.06
C VAL A 64 5.04 3.90 8.58
N GLY A 65 4.73 4.24 7.33
CA GLY A 65 3.40 4.06 6.74
C GLY A 65 2.99 2.60 6.55
N VAL A 66 3.93 1.67 6.31
CA VAL A 66 3.62 0.25 6.04
C VAL A 66 2.95 -0.44 7.24
N PRO A 67 3.50 -0.42 8.47
CA PRO A 67 2.81 -1.01 9.63
C PRO A 67 1.43 -0.40 9.88
N LEU A 68 1.29 0.90 9.65
CA LEU A 68 0.03 1.61 9.80
C LEU A 68 -0.99 1.19 8.74
N SER A 69 -0.56 0.93 7.50
CA SER A 69 -1.44 0.43 6.45
C SER A 69 -1.93 -1.01 6.70
N LEU A 70 -1.22 -1.80 7.51
CA LEU A 70 -1.67 -3.14 7.90
C LEU A 70 -2.98 -3.12 8.71
N THR A 71 -3.30 -2.00 9.36
CA THR A 71 -4.58 -1.83 10.08
C THR A 71 -5.80 -2.07 9.20
N PHE A 72 -5.70 -1.80 7.89
CA PHE A 72 -6.75 -2.12 6.91
C PHE A 72 -7.18 -3.60 6.95
N PHE A 73 -6.22 -4.50 7.16
CA PHE A 73 -6.47 -5.94 7.09
C PHE A 73 -7.06 -6.51 8.38
N VAL A 74 -7.01 -5.76 9.49
CA VAL A 74 -7.47 -6.23 10.80
C VAL A 74 -8.92 -6.74 10.77
N PRO A 75 -9.90 -6.02 10.20
CA PRO A 75 -11.28 -6.51 10.12
C PRO A 75 -11.40 -7.80 9.30
N PHE A 76 -10.58 -7.99 8.27
CA PHE A 76 -10.57 -9.20 7.45
C PHE A 76 -10.11 -10.43 8.23
N LEU A 77 -9.20 -10.27 9.19
CA LEU A 77 -8.74 -11.36 10.07
C LEU A 77 -9.87 -11.90 10.97
N PHE A 78 -10.83 -11.05 11.34
CA PHE A 78 -11.91 -11.39 12.26
C PHE A 78 -13.30 -11.43 11.61
N ALA A 79 -13.39 -11.23 10.29
CA ALA A 79 -14.67 -11.07 9.57
C ALA A 79 -15.63 -12.24 9.82
N LYS A 80 -15.12 -13.48 9.82
CA LYS A 80 -15.92 -14.69 10.08
C LYS A 80 -16.38 -14.76 11.54
N ASN A 81 -15.50 -14.45 12.49
CA ASN A 81 -15.80 -14.50 13.92
C ASN A 81 -16.85 -13.45 14.33
N LEU A 82 -16.87 -12.31 13.64
CA LEU A 82 -17.77 -11.19 13.91
C LEU A 82 -19.04 -11.21 13.04
N GLY A 83 -19.20 -12.21 12.16
CA GLY A 83 -20.35 -12.29 11.25
C GLY A 83 -20.45 -11.15 10.24
N LEU A 84 -19.32 -10.51 9.89
CA LEU A 84 -19.28 -9.37 9.00
C LEU A 84 -19.39 -9.81 7.54
N ASN A 85 -20.20 -9.09 6.76
CA ASN A 85 -20.20 -9.23 5.30
C ASN A 85 -19.02 -8.45 4.67
N PHE A 86 -18.82 -8.63 3.36
CA PHE A 86 -17.73 -7.98 2.63
C PHE A 86 -17.76 -6.44 2.76
N ILE A 87 -18.91 -5.82 2.53
CA ILE A 87 -19.06 -4.35 2.52
C ILE A 87 -18.70 -3.79 3.91
N SER A 88 -19.21 -4.41 4.97
CA SER A 88 -18.94 -4.00 6.35
C SER A 88 -17.46 -4.17 6.69
N THR A 89 -16.86 -5.31 6.33
CA THR A 89 -15.43 -5.57 6.57
C THR A 89 -14.55 -4.55 5.85
N PHE A 90 -14.84 -4.28 4.57
CA PHE A 90 -14.07 -3.35 3.74
C PHE A 90 -14.19 -1.90 4.23
N THR A 91 -15.39 -1.46 4.59
CA THR A 91 -15.63 -0.10 5.12
C THR A 91 -14.97 0.12 6.49
N ILE A 92 -15.03 -0.86 7.39
CA ILE A 92 -14.29 -0.80 8.67
C ILE A 92 -12.78 -0.76 8.41
N GLY A 93 -12.28 -1.51 7.42
CA GLY A 93 -10.86 -1.47 7.04
C GLY A 93 -10.44 -0.07 6.59
N ILE A 94 -11.24 0.59 5.74
CA ILE A 94 -11.00 1.98 5.33
C ILE A 94 -11.03 2.92 6.53
N PHE A 95 -11.99 2.74 7.45
CA PHE A 95 -12.07 3.54 8.66
C PHE A 95 -10.81 3.41 9.52
N PHE A 96 -10.26 2.21 9.67
CA PHE A 96 -8.99 1.98 10.37
C PHE A 96 -7.81 2.64 9.66
N LEU A 97 -7.76 2.64 8.32
CA LEU A 97 -6.74 3.38 7.57
C LEU A 97 -6.79 4.89 7.82
N ILE A 98 -7.99 5.47 7.90
CA ILE A 98 -8.16 6.89 8.20
C ILE A 98 -7.59 7.22 9.58
N ILE A 99 -7.88 6.40 10.59
CA ILE A 99 -7.30 6.56 11.93
C ILE A 99 -5.78 6.42 11.88
N ALA A 100 -5.29 5.41 11.17
CA ALA A 100 -3.86 5.15 11.02
C ALA A 100 -3.12 6.30 10.32
N TYR A 101 -3.76 7.02 9.39
CA TYR A 101 -3.21 8.23 8.79
C TYR A 101 -2.97 9.34 9.81
N PHE A 102 -3.93 9.62 10.70
CA PHE A 102 -3.74 10.62 11.75
C PHE A 102 -2.62 10.23 12.73
N ILE A 103 -2.48 8.93 13.02
CA ILE A 103 -1.35 8.41 13.80
C ILE A 103 -0.03 8.65 13.05
N HIS A 104 0.03 8.35 11.76
CA HIS A 104 1.22 8.59 10.93
C HIS A 104 1.64 10.06 10.95
N GLU A 105 0.69 10.98 10.75
CA GLU A 105 0.94 12.42 10.78
C GLU A 105 1.50 12.87 12.13
N PHE A 106 0.91 12.39 13.23
CA PHE A 106 1.40 12.68 14.58
C PHE A 106 2.84 12.17 14.82
N LEU A 107 3.15 10.95 14.37
CA LEU A 107 4.46 10.33 14.55
C LEU A 107 5.56 11.02 13.72
N LEU A 108 5.26 11.42 12.48
CA LEU A 108 6.23 12.05 11.60
C LEU A 108 6.42 13.55 11.85
N LYS A 109 5.58 14.19 12.66
CA LYS A 109 5.74 15.61 13.03
C LYS A 109 7.09 15.91 13.71
N ASN A 110 7.78 14.88 14.20
CA ASN A 110 9.08 14.96 14.87
C ASN A 110 10.26 14.38 14.06
N PHE A 111 10.03 13.97 12.80
CA PHE A 111 11.07 13.49 11.88
C PHE A 111 11.58 14.62 10.98
#